data_AF-A0A1C5X0F1-F1
#
_entry.id   AF-A0A1C5X0F1-F1
#
_cell.length_a   1.000
_cell.length_b   1.000
_cell.length_c   1.000
_cell.angle_alpha   90.00
_cell.angle_beta   90.00
_cell.angle_gamma   90.00
#
_symmetry.space_group_name_H-M   'P 1'
#
loop_
_entity.id
_entity.type
_entity.pdbx_description
1 polymer ?
#
loop_
_entity_poly.entity_id
_entity_poly.type
_entity_poly.pdbx_seq_one_letter_code
_entity_poly.pdbx_strand_id
1 'polypeptide(L)'
;MNFDSTLLETYRTLLQTTDLQKAYQEFIRLFRFLRNELERQMPDFRFQNSITENAMDYAYFSFTYPGLKEKVLKLVVVFDHKNFRLEVWLSGVNRTAQCRWAEHWSACPPPMELTQEPNRTDFVVRLPVETDLSDGEKTVAAVKEAAVQLLQLLP
;
A
#
# COMPACT_ATOMS: atom_id res chain seq x y z
N MET A 1 -11.41 25.17 20.34
CA MET A 1 -10.59 24.27 19.50
C MET A 1 -9.22 24.92 19.41
N ASN A 2 -8.18 24.25 19.88
CA ASN A 2 -6.82 24.78 19.91
C ASN A 2 -5.94 23.92 19.00
N PHE A 3 -4.99 24.54 18.31
CA PHE A 3 -4.03 23.89 17.42
C PHE A 3 -2.60 24.07 17.96
N ASP A 4 -1.72 23.14 17.64
CA ASP A 4 -0.30 23.26 17.99
C ASP A 4 0.38 24.26 17.04
N SER A 5 0.66 25.46 17.55
CA SER A 5 1.33 26.52 16.77
C SER A 5 2.75 26.14 16.35
N THR A 6 3.44 25.32 17.14
CA THR A 6 4.81 24.89 16.85
C THR A 6 4.83 24.02 15.60
N LEU A 7 3.89 23.09 15.48
CA LEU A 7 3.77 22.22 14.31
C LEU A 7 3.39 23.00 13.05
N LEU A 8 2.48 23.98 13.16
CA LEU A 8 2.08 24.82 12.04
C LEU A 8 3.22 25.70 11.52
N GLU A 9 4.02 26.29 12.41
CA GLU A 9 5.20 27.06 12.01
C GLU A 9 6.32 26.18 11.46
N THR A 10 6.47 24.96 11.99
CA THR A 10 7.40 23.96 11.43
C THR A 10 7.00 23.60 10.00
N TYR A 11 5.71 23.29 9.76
CA TYR A 11 5.22 23.00 8.42
C TYR A 11 5.40 24.18 7.45
N ARG A 12 5.09 25.41 7.89
CA ARG A 12 5.33 26.63 7.10
C ARG A 12 6.81 26.75 6.73
N THR A 13 7.71 26.56 7.69
CA THR A 13 9.15 26.66 7.47
C THR A 13 9.60 25.63 6.45
N LEU A 14 9.22 24.36 6.61
CA LEU A 14 9.57 23.29 5.67
C LEU A 14 9.08 23.61 4.25
N LEU A 15 7.86 24.11 4.09
CA LEU A 15 7.34 24.51 2.78
C LEU A 15 8.10 25.68 2.14
N GLN A 16 8.64 26.59 2.94
CA GLN A 16 9.30 27.81 2.43
C GLN A 16 10.80 27.64 2.20
N THR A 17 11.45 26.75 2.95
CA THR A 17 12.92 26.61 2.94
C THR A 17 13.41 25.32 2.30
N THR A 18 12.51 24.40 1.95
CA THR A 18 12.84 23.12 1.30
C THR A 18 11.96 22.89 0.07
N ASP A 19 12.29 21.88 -0.72
CA ASP A 19 11.46 21.42 -1.84
C ASP A 19 10.35 20.43 -1.41
N LEU A 20 9.92 20.44 -0.14
CA LEU A 20 8.92 19.51 0.41
C LEU A 20 7.68 19.34 -0.49
N GLN A 21 7.12 20.45 -0.98
CA GLN A 21 5.95 20.40 -1.86
C GLN A 21 6.24 19.67 -3.18
N LYS A 22 7.38 19.97 -3.83
CA LYS A 22 7.78 19.34 -5.10
C LYS A 22 8.11 17.86 -4.89
N ALA A 23 8.80 17.52 -3.81
CA ALA A 23 9.11 16.14 -3.46
C ALA A 23 7.83 15.32 -3.24
N TYR A 24 6.84 15.87 -2.52
CA TYR A 24 5.53 15.21 -2.36
C TYR A 24 4.78 15.07 -3.69
N GLN A 25 4.79 16.10 -4.54
CA GLN A 25 4.18 16.04 -5.87
C GLN A 25 4.82 14.96 -6.76
N GLU A 26 6.14 14.80 -6.72
CA GLU A 26 6.85 13.75 -7.47
C GLU A 26 6.50 12.37 -6.93
N PHE A 27 6.40 12.20 -5.61
CA PHE A 27 5.88 10.97 -5.02
C PHE A 27 4.47 10.64 -5.53
N ILE A 28 3.56 11.62 -5.53
CA ILE A 28 2.19 11.43 -6.03
C ILE A 28 2.17 11.08 -7.52
N ARG A 29 3.07 11.66 -8.31
CA ARG A 29 3.26 11.32 -9.73
C ARG A 29 3.70 9.87 -9.90
N LEU A 30 4.72 9.43 -9.16
CA LEU A 30 5.18 8.04 -9.12
C LEU A 30 4.03 7.10 -8.76
N PHE A 31 3.30 7.38 -7.68
CA PHE A 31 2.27 6.47 -7.17
C PHE A 31 1.07 6.35 -8.14
N ARG A 32 0.72 7.45 -8.83
CA ARG A 32 -0.26 7.43 -9.95
C ARG A 32 0.24 6.60 -11.13
N PHE A 33 1.51 6.76 -11.49
CA PHE A 33 2.13 5.94 -12.53
C PHE A 33 2.03 4.45 -12.18
N LEU A 34 2.42 4.05 -10.97
CA LEU A 34 2.32 2.65 -10.52
C LEU A 34 0.89 2.09 -10.65
N ARG A 35 -0.11 2.83 -10.15
CA ARG A 35 -1.51 2.39 -10.22
C ARG A 35 -1.97 2.14 -11.65
N ASN A 36 -1.68 3.07 -12.56
CA ASN A 36 -2.11 2.98 -13.95
C ASN A 36 -1.38 1.86 -14.70
N GLU A 37 -0.09 1.73 -14.47
CA GLU A 37 0.74 0.76 -15.18
C GLU A 37 0.47 -0.67 -14.70
N LEU A 38 0.21 -0.87 -13.40
CA LEU A 38 -0.26 -2.16 -12.87
C LEU A 38 -1.62 -2.55 -13.47
N GLU A 39 -2.58 -1.63 -13.56
CA GLU A 39 -3.87 -1.89 -14.20
C GLU A 39 -3.71 -2.30 -15.67
N ARG A 40 -2.84 -1.60 -16.41
CA ARG A 40 -2.52 -1.93 -17.80
C ARG A 40 -1.90 -3.32 -17.94
N GLN A 41 -1.01 -3.70 -17.03
CA GLN A 41 -0.27 -4.97 -17.07
C GLN A 41 -0.97 -6.16 -16.40
N MET A 42 -2.12 -5.94 -15.76
CA MET A 42 -2.89 -6.95 -15.03
C MET A 42 -4.39 -6.87 -15.39
N PRO A 43 -4.79 -7.15 -16.65
CA PRO A 43 -6.14 -6.90 -17.16
C PRO A 43 -7.25 -7.74 -16.49
N ASP A 44 -6.89 -8.87 -15.88
CA ASP A 44 -7.83 -9.73 -15.14
C ASP A 44 -8.19 -9.16 -13.76
N PHE A 45 -7.45 -8.16 -13.30
CA PHE A 45 -7.69 -7.46 -12.05
C PHE A 45 -8.56 -6.21 -12.29
N ARG A 46 -9.22 -5.76 -11.24
CA ARG A 46 -9.97 -4.51 -11.19
C ARG A 46 -9.36 -3.65 -10.11
N PHE A 47 -8.87 -2.48 -10.51
CA PHE A 47 -8.24 -1.51 -9.63
C PHE A 47 -9.26 -0.47 -9.17
N GLN A 48 -9.09 0.02 -7.95
CA GLN A 48 -9.79 1.22 -7.48
C GLN A 48 -9.37 2.42 -8.33
N ASN A 49 -10.31 3.28 -8.69
CA ASN A 49 -10.04 4.44 -9.55
C ASN A 49 -9.17 5.50 -8.86
N SER A 50 -9.39 5.70 -7.56
CA SER A 50 -8.70 6.71 -6.76
C SER A 50 -7.54 6.12 -5.98
N ILE A 51 -6.49 6.91 -5.82
CA ILE A 51 -5.52 6.75 -4.73
C ILE A 51 -6.11 7.43 -3.50
N THR A 52 -6.04 6.77 -2.35
CA THR A 52 -6.33 7.37 -1.06
C THR A 52 -5.04 7.95 -0.49
N GLU A 53 -5.03 9.25 -0.22
CA GLU A 53 -3.94 9.96 0.46
C GLU A 53 -4.38 10.24 1.91
N ASN A 54 -3.75 9.60 2.90
CA ASN A 54 -4.11 9.76 4.32
C ASN A 54 -3.10 10.65 5.05
N ALA A 55 -3.11 11.95 4.73
CA ALA A 55 -2.33 12.98 5.43
C ALA A 55 -0.83 12.67 5.63
N MET A 56 -0.18 12.03 4.64
CA MET A 56 1.21 11.55 4.73
C MET A 56 1.48 10.52 5.84
N ASP A 57 0.47 9.81 6.36
CA ASP A 57 0.69 8.56 7.08
C ASP A 57 0.91 7.44 6.06
N TYR A 58 -0.07 7.26 5.18
CA TYR A 58 -0.04 6.28 4.10
C TYR A 58 -0.70 6.82 2.83
N ALA A 59 -0.22 6.36 1.67
CA ALA A 59 -0.94 6.46 0.41
C ALA A 59 -1.19 5.05 -0.13
N TYR A 60 -2.39 4.78 -0.63
CA TYR A 60 -2.72 3.44 -1.11
C TYR A 60 -3.76 3.40 -2.21
N PHE A 61 -3.78 2.30 -2.95
CA PHE A 61 -4.89 1.91 -3.82
C PHE A 61 -5.08 0.40 -3.75
N SER A 62 -6.34 -0.04 -3.86
CA SER A 62 -6.68 -1.45 -3.81
C SER A 62 -7.03 -2.02 -5.17
N PHE A 63 -6.86 -3.32 -5.33
CA PHE A 63 -7.21 -4.04 -6.54
C PHE A 63 -7.54 -5.49 -6.21
N THR A 64 -8.32 -6.14 -7.08
CA THR A 64 -8.82 -7.50 -6.83
C THR A 64 -9.14 -8.20 -8.14
N TYR A 65 -9.20 -9.53 -8.13
CA TYR A 65 -9.67 -10.35 -9.24
C TYR A 65 -10.77 -11.31 -8.75
N PRO A 66 -11.52 -12.00 -9.64
CA PRO A 66 -12.66 -12.84 -9.23
C PRO A 66 -12.36 -13.81 -8.08
N GLY A 67 -11.22 -14.51 -8.11
CA GLY A 67 -10.86 -15.47 -7.05
C GLY A 67 -10.59 -14.84 -5.67
N LEU A 68 -10.13 -13.58 -5.61
CA LEU A 68 -10.03 -12.83 -4.35
C LEU A 68 -11.40 -12.33 -3.90
N LYS A 69 -12.25 -11.88 -4.83
CA LYS A 69 -13.60 -11.39 -4.51
C LYS A 69 -14.46 -12.48 -3.88
N GLU A 70 -14.42 -13.70 -4.41
CA GLU A 70 -15.11 -14.86 -3.82
C GLU A 70 -14.64 -15.14 -2.38
N LYS A 71 -13.36 -14.92 -2.12
CA LYS A 71 -12.74 -15.04 -0.80
C LYS A 71 -12.98 -13.82 0.10
N VAL A 72 -13.62 -12.75 -0.39
CA VAL A 72 -13.79 -11.47 0.34
C VAL A 72 -12.44 -10.84 0.71
N LEU A 73 -11.46 -11.01 -0.19
CA LEU A 73 -10.10 -10.46 -0.10
C LEU A 73 -9.84 -9.44 -1.20
N LYS A 74 -8.80 -8.63 -1.00
CA LYS A 74 -8.24 -7.69 -1.97
C LYS A 74 -6.73 -7.59 -1.77
N LEU A 75 -6.03 -7.14 -2.79
CA LEU A 75 -4.66 -6.67 -2.68
C LEU A 75 -4.67 -5.14 -2.52
N VAL A 76 -3.66 -4.63 -1.85
CA VAL A 76 -3.47 -3.18 -1.64
C VAL A 76 -2.00 -2.86 -1.88
N VAL A 77 -1.71 -1.88 -2.74
CA VAL A 77 -0.37 -1.27 -2.79
C VAL A 77 -0.38 -0.11 -1.81
N VAL A 78 0.61 -0.06 -0.93
CA VAL A 78 0.71 0.94 0.14
C VAL A 78 2.10 1.57 0.13
N PHE A 79 2.15 2.89 0.30
CA PHE A 79 3.37 3.59 0.65
C PHE A 79 3.27 4.09 2.09
N ASP A 80 4.16 3.60 2.95
CA ASP A 80 4.36 4.05 4.34
C ASP A 80 5.33 5.23 4.32
N HIS A 81 4.80 6.44 4.46
CA HIS A 81 5.59 7.66 4.43
C HIS A 81 6.54 7.77 5.62
N LYS A 82 6.11 7.29 6.80
CA LYS A 82 6.90 7.38 8.04
C LYS A 82 8.20 6.59 7.92
N ASN A 83 8.13 5.41 7.32
CA ASN A 83 9.30 4.55 7.12
C ASN A 83 9.87 4.61 5.69
N PHE A 84 9.30 5.46 4.81
CA PHE A 84 9.67 5.60 3.41
C PHE A 84 9.72 4.25 2.68
N ARG A 85 8.66 3.46 2.79
CA ARG A 85 8.63 2.06 2.33
C ARG A 85 7.43 1.77 1.45
N LEU A 86 7.66 1.08 0.35
CA LEU A 86 6.61 0.53 -0.52
C LEU A 86 6.27 -0.88 -0.06
N GLU A 87 4.98 -1.22 -0.02
CA GLU A 87 4.48 -2.50 0.44
C GLU A 87 3.32 -2.99 -0.43
N VAL A 88 3.14 -4.31 -0.49
CA VAL A 88 1.90 -4.92 -0.98
C VAL A 88 1.26 -5.72 0.15
N TRP A 89 -0.04 -5.53 0.32
CA TRP A 89 -0.82 -6.19 1.36
C TRP A 89 -1.85 -7.12 0.74
N LEU A 90 -2.05 -8.27 1.38
CA LEU A 90 -3.26 -9.06 1.25
C LEU A 90 -4.20 -8.68 2.39
N SER A 91 -5.39 -8.19 2.06
CA SER A 91 -6.34 -7.64 3.04
C SER A 91 -7.74 -8.21 2.86
N GLY A 92 -8.48 -8.32 3.97
CA GLY A 92 -9.93 -8.47 3.93
C GLY A 92 -10.59 -7.25 3.32
N VAL A 93 -11.69 -7.45 2.57
CA VAL A 93 -12.49 -6.32 2.06
C VAL A 93 -13.17 -5.57 3.21
N ASN A 94 -13.46 -6.26 4.32
CA ASN A 94 -13.99 -5.69 5.56
C ASN A 94 -13.31 -6.35 6.78
N ARG A 95 -13.56 -5.79 7.96
CA ARG A 95 -12.98 -6.23 9.23
C ARG A 95 -13.33 -7.68 9.59
N THR A 96 -14.54 -8.14 9.27
CA THR A 96 -14.94 -9.54 9.51
C THR A 96 -14.11 -10.51 8.67
N ALA A 97 -13.96 -10.23 7.38
CA ALA A 97 -13.14 -11.04 6.48
C ALA A 97 -11.66 -10.99 6.87
N GLN A 98 -11.15 -9.83 7.27
CA GLN A 98 -9.80 -9.62 7.77
C GLN A 98 -9.48 -10.57 8.94
N CYS A 99 -10.29 -10.55 9.99
CA CYS A 99 -10.11 -11.41 11.16
C CYS A 99 -10.20 -12.89 10.80
N ARG A 100 -11.22 -13.28 10.01
CA ARG A 100 -11.40 -14.67 9.57
C ARG A 100 -10.17 -15.20 8.81
N TRP A 101 -9.61 -14.40 7.91
CA TRP A 101 -8.46 -14.82 7.11
C TRP A 101 -7.16 -14.80 7.91
N ALA A 102 -6.99 -13.91 8.88
CA ALA A 102 -5.82 -13.93 9.76
C ALA A 102 -5.69 -15.23 10.57
N GLU A 103 -6.80 -15.90 10.88
CA GLU A 103 -6.80 -17.21 11.54
C GLU A 103 -6.26 -18.36 10.66
N HIS A 104 -6.19 -18.18 9.34
CA HIS A 104 -5.76 -19.24 8.41
C HIS A 104 -4.24 -19.39 8.32
N TRP A 105 -3.46 -18.38 8.70
CA TRP A 105 -2.00 -18.41 8.62
C TRP A 105 -1.38 -18.27 10.01
N SER A 106 -0.58 -19.25 10.41
CA SER A 106 0.23 -19.20 11.63
C SER A 106 1.67 -18.75 11.38
N ALA A 107 2.13 -18.81 10.13
CA ALA A 107 3.43 -18.36 9.68
C ALA A 107 3.38 -17.95 8.20
N CYS A 108 4.31 -17.09 7.78
CA CYS A 108 4.56 -16.76 6.38
C CYS A 108 6.08 -16.75 6.12
N PRO A 109 6.53 -17.00 4.88
CA PRO A 109 7.94 -16.93 4.56
C PRO A 109 8.45 -15.48 4.68
N PRO A 110 9.65 -15.24 5.22
CA PRO A 110 10.25 -13.91 5.21
C PRO A 110 10.52 -13.45 3.75
N PRO A 111 10.42 -12.14 3.45
CA PRO A 111 10.21 -11.03 4.37
C PRO A 111 8.73 -10.68 4.59
N MET A 112 7.79 -11.58 4.30
CA MET A 112 6.38 -11.34 4.58
C MET A 112 6.13 -11.30 6.10
N GLU A 113 5.14 -10.53 6.50
CA GLU A 113 4.73 -10.41 7.89
C GLU A 113 3.22 -10.58 8.03
N LEU A 114 2.82 -11.44 8.97
CA LEU A 114 1.43 -11.58 9.39
C LEU A 114 1.06 -10.44 10.35
N THR A 115 -0.20 -10.03 10.30
CA THR A 115 -0.72 -9.12 11.32
C THR A 115 -0.69 -9.73 12.72
N GLN A 116 -0.39 -8.91 13.72
CA GLN A 116 -0.52 -9.28 15.14
C GLN A 116 -1.89 -8.91 15.72
N GLU A 117 -2.56 -7.88 15.18
CA GLU A 117 -3.85 -7.38 15.64
C GLU A 117 -4.81 -7.21 14.46
N PRO A 118 -5.37 -8.29 13.87
CA PRO A 118 -6.26 -8.22 12.69
C PRO A 118 -7.50 -7.38 12.90
N ASN A 119 -7.81 -6.98 14.14
CA ASN A 119 -8.91 -6.07 14.46
C ASN A 119 -8.52 -4.57 14.38
N ARG A 120 -7.23 -4.25 14.27
CA ARG A 120 -6.67 -2.89 14.25
C ARG A 120 -5.75 -2.61 13.07
N THR A 121 -5.24 -3.63 12.38
CA THR A 121 -4.42 -3.50 11.17
C THR A 121 -5.24 -3.69 9.90
N ASP A 122 -4.77 -3.16 8.78
CA ASP A 122 -5.49 -3.22 7.51
C ASP A 122 -4.90 -4.23 6.51
N PHE A 123 -4.02 -5.12 6.97
CA PHE A 123 -3.44 -6.24 6.21
C PHE A 123 -3.53 -7.56 6.98
N VAL A 124 -3.79 -8.65 6.28
CA VAL A 124 -3.64 -10.01 6.82
C VAL A 124 -2.18 -10.42 6.74
N VAL A 125 -1.60 -10.23 5.55
CA VAL A 125 -0.18 -10.41 5.26
C VAL A 125 0.32 -9.16 4.55
N ARG A 126 1.48 -8.65 4.92
CA ARG A 126 2.18 -7.60 4.17
C ARG A 126 3.52 -8.10 3.67
N LEU A 127 3.95 -7.55 2.53
CA LEU A 127 5.25 -7.79 1.94
C LEU A 127 5.89 -6.44 1.59
N PRO A 128 7.01 -6.06 2.25
CA PRO A 128 7.86 -4.97 1.81
C PRO A 128 8.37 -5.17 0.38
N VAL A 129 8.42 -4.09 -0.39
CA VAL A 129 8.90 -4.09 -1.78
C VAL A 129 10.15 -3.21 -1.87
N GLU A 130 11.31 -3.86 -1.97
CA GLU A 130 12.59 -3.19 -2.19
C GLU A 130 12.80 -2.93 -3.68
N THR A 131 12.96 -1.66 -4.06
CA THR A 131 13.18 -1.24 -5.44
C THR A 131 13.74 0.17 -5.49
N ASP A 132 14.35 0.53 -6.62
CA ASP A 132 14.72 1.92 -6.93
C ASP A 132 13.47 2.68 -7.42
N LEU A 133 12.93 3.56 -6.57
CA LEU A 133 11.74 4.35 -6.88
C LEU A 133 11.94 5.36 -8.02
N SER A 134 13.19 5.64 -8.41
CA SER A 134 13.47 6.46 -9.59
C SER A 134 13.31 5.70 -10.91
N ASP A 135 13.30 4.36 -10.84
CA ASP A 135 13.05 3.46 -11.97
C ASP A 135 11.61 2.92 -11.89
N GLY A 136 10.71 3.61 -12.60
CA GLY A 136 9.28 3.28 -12.59
C GLY A 136 8.98 1.88 -13.11
N GLU A 137 9.69 1.42 -14.16
CA GLU A 137 9.44 0.09 -14.74
C GLU A 137 9.86 -1.03 -13.78
N LYS A 138 11.04 -0.90 -13.15
CA LYS A 138 11.47 -1.85 -12.10
C LYS A 138 10.52 -1.84 -10.91
N THR A 139 10.05 -0.66 -10.49
CA THR A 139 9.11 -0.53 -9.38
C THR A 139 7.79 -1.23 -9.68
N VAL A 140 7.24 -1.08 -10.90
CA VAL A 140 6.04 -1.82 -11.32
C VAL A 140 6.27 -3.33 -11.30
N ALA A 141 7.40 -3.79 -11.85
CA ALA A 141 7.74 -5.21 -11.87
C ALA A 141 7.83 -5.80 -10.46
N ALA A 142 8.50 -5.10 -9.54
CA ALA A 142 8.66 -5.51 -8.14
C ALA A 142 7.31 -5.58 -7.41
N VAL A 143 6.44 -4.58 -7.58
CA VAL A 143 5.08 -4.60 -6.98
C VAL A 143 4.24 -5.74 -7.55
N LYS A 144 4.31 -6.00 -8.86
CA LYS A 144 3.60 -7.10 -9.50
C LYS A 144 4.10 -8.46 -8.99
N GLU A 145 5.41 -8.62 -8.84
CA GLU A 145 6.00 -9.82 -8.28
C GLU A 145 5.53 -10.06 -6.84
N ALA A 146 5.59 -9.02 -5.99
CA ALA A 146 5.11 -9.10 -4.62
C ALA A 146 3.62 -9.47 -4.54
N ALA A 147 2.79 -8.92 -5.42
CA ALA A 147 1.38 -9.30 -5.53
C ALA A 147 1.22 -10.79 -5.88
N VAL A 148 1.97 -11.31 -6.86
CA VAL A 148 1.93 -12.73 -7.24
C VAL A 148 2.41 -13.63 -6.08
N GLN A 149 3.47 -13.25 -5.38
CA GLN A 149 3.97 -14.00 -4.22
C GLN A 149 2.91 -14.11 -3.11
N LEU A 150 2.19 -13.03 -2.81
CA LEU A 150 1.10 -13.07 -1.83
C LEU A 150 -0.06 -13.96 -2.27
N LEU A 151 -0.35 -14.04 -3.57
CA LEU A 151 -1.41 -14.93 -4.09
C LEU A 151 -1.07 -16.40 -3.95
N GLN A 152 0.21 -16.77 -3.89
CA GLN A 152 0.66 -18.15 -3.66
C GLN A 152 0.38 -18.64 -2.23
N LEU A 153 0.05 -17.73 -1.29
CA LEU A 153 -0.35 -18.09 0.07
C LEU A 153 -1.79 -18.57 0.17
N LEU A 154 -2.62 -18.28 -0.83
CA LEU A 154 -4.03 -18.64 -0.83
C LEU A 154 -4.19 -20.17 -1.00
N PRO A 155 -5.13 -20.79 -0.26
CA PRO A 155 -5.45 -22.21 -0.41
C PRO A 155 -6.20 -22.50 -1.72
#